data_AF-A0A5C8RZ44-F1
#
_entry.id   AF-A0A5C8RZ44-F1
#
_cell.length_a   1.000
_cell.length_b   1.000
_cell.length_c   1.000
_cell.angle_alpha   90.00
_cell.angle_beta   90.00
_cell.angle_gamma   90.00
#
_symmetry.space_group_name_H-M   'P 1'
#
loop_
_entity.id
_entity.type
_entity.pdbx_description
1 polymer ?
#
loop_
_entity_poly.entity_id
_entity_poly.type
_entity_poly.pdbx_seq_one_letter_code
_entity_poly.pdbx_strand_id
1 'polypeptide(L)'
;MQQQFSWYVLFSGLFGAVFGGIIAATIGFWKFHRDEFSARCDELCKTLVEAGGVSAEYWSQTFEDNQQYRARILEAKLLGMQSLIDGLSAQVSEKFWAKDNVIFSNLLSEMSDGLTGGQFSEAGRQEDLVRIRKASQVAGELTAAIRVGHRHTMPFQGFMKV
;
A
#
# COMPACT_ATOMS: atom_id res chain seq x y z
N MET A 1 -13.58 18.56 -63.90
CA MET A 1 -12.66 18.94 -62.81
C MET A 1 -13.32 18.67 -61.43
N GLN A 2 -13.68 17.40 -61.12
CA GLN A 2 -14.51 17.09 -59.95
C GLN A 2 -14.08 15.83 -59.15
N GLN A 3 -12.93 15.22 -59.45
CA GLN A 3 -12.53 13.93 -58.85
C GLN A 3 -11.47 13.99 -57.74
N GLN A 4 -10.86 15.15 -57.46
CA GLN A 4 -9.79 15.24 -56.45
C GLN A 4 -10.29 15.36 -55.00
N PHE A 5 -11.59 15.59 -54.78
CA PHE A 5 -12.12 15.88 -53.44
C PHE A 5 -12.33 14.63 -52.56
N SER A 6 -12.35 13.42 -53.13
CA SER A 6 -12.75 12.20 -52.41
C SER A 6 -11.67 11.58 -51.53
N TRP A 7 -10.38 11.72 -51.87
CA TRP A 7 -9.31 11.05 -51.15
C TRP A 7 -9.00 11.71 -49.80
N TYR A 8 -9.01 13.05 -49.74
CA TYR A 8 -8.72 13.79 -48.52
C TYR A 8 -9.73 13.51 -47.39
N VAL A 9 -11.00 13.31 -47.73
CA VAL A 9 -12.06 13.00 -46.75
C VAL A 9 -11.89 11.57 -46.19
N LEU A 10 -11.50 10.61 -47.03
CA LEU A 10 -11.23 9.24 -46.58
C LEU A 10 -9.97 9.16 -45.72
N PHE A 11 -8.90 9.86 -46.10
CA PHE A 11 -7.66 9.89 -45.32
C PHE A 11 -7.81 10.67 -44.00
N SER A 12 -8.57 11.75 -43.96
CA SER A 12 -8.82 12.49 -42.72
C SER A 12 -9.67 11.68 -41.74
N GLY A 13 -10.66 10.92 -42.24
CA GLY A 13 -11.45 10.00 -41.43
C GLY A 13 -10.61 8.86 -40.85
N LEU A 14 -9.76 8.22 -41.67
CA LEU A 14 -8.86 7.16 -41.22
C LEU A 14 -7.84 7.68 -40.20
N PHE A 15 -7.23 8.85 -40.46
CA PHE A 15 -6.27 9.45 -39.54
C PHE A 15 -6.93 9.81 -38.20
N GLY A 16 -8.15 10.39 -38.24
CA GLY A 16 -8.92 10.67 -37.04
C GLY A 16 -9.25 9.41 -36.24
N ALA A 17 -9.64 8.32 -36.91
CA ALA A 17 -9.92 7.05 -36.25
C ALA A 17 -8.67 6.43 -35.61
N VAL A 18 -7.52 6.45 -36.31
CA VAL A 18 -6.25 5.94 -35.76
C VAL A 18 -5.80 6.78 -34.57
N PHE A 19 -5.83 8.11 -34.69
CA PHE A 19 -5.44 9.01 -33.62
C PHE A 19 -6.36 8.87 -32.39
N GLY A 20 -7.67 8.80 -32.62
CA GLY A 20 -8.65 8.54 -31.56
C GLY A 20 -8.44 7.20 -30.88
N GLY A 21 -8.13 6.15 -31.65
CA GLY A 21 -7.81 4.82 -31.14
C GLY A 21 -6.56 4.82 -30.26
N ILE A 22 -5.49 5.52 -30.66
CA ILE A 22 -4.26 5.65 -29.87
C ILE A 22 -4.54 6.35 -28.55
N ILE A 23 -5.25 7.48 -28.57
CA ILE A 23 -5.60 8.22 -27.34
C ILE A 23 -6.41 7.34 -26.38
N ALA A 24 -7.44 6.66 -26.90
CA ALA A 24 -8.28 5.78 -26.10
C ALA A 24 -7.46 4.64 -25.46
N ALA A 25 -6.55 4.02 -26.23
CA ALA A 25 -5.67 2.97 -25.74
C ALA A 25 -4.72 3.48 -24.64
N THR A 26 -4.10 4.66 -24.84
CA THR A 26 -3.21 5.26 -23.84
C THR A 26 -3.95 5.59 -22.54
N ILE A 27 -5.16 6.17 -22.61
CA ILE A 27 -5.98 6.45 -21.43
C ILE A 27 -6.39 5.17 -20.73
N GLY A 28 -6.79 4.13 -21.49
CA GLY A 28 -7.16 2.83 -20.95
C GLY A 28 -6.01 2.16 -20.20
N PHE A 29 -4.82 2.14 -20.81
CA PHE A 29 -3.62 1.56 -20.18
C PHE A 29 -3.21 2.31 -18.92
N TRP A 30 -3.22 3.64 -18.95
CA TRP A 30 -2.92 4.47 -17.78
C TRP A 30 -3.91 4.23 -16.65
N LYS A 31 -5.22 4.21 -16.96
CA LYS A 31 -6.27 3.93 -15.98
C LYS A 31 -6.08 2.56 -15.33
N PHE A 32 -5.78 1.53 -16.11
CA PHE A 32 -5.54 0.18 -15.61
C PHE A 32 -4.39 0.14 -14.59
N HIS A 33 -3.23 0.74 -14.91
CA HIS A 33 -2.08 0.76 -14.02
C HIS A 33 -2.34 1.55 -12.73
N ARG A 34 -3.12 2.63 -12.83
CA ARG A 34 -3.54 3.43 -11.68
C ARG A 34 -4.47 2.62 -10.77
N ASP A 35 -5.47 1.97 -11.34
CA ASP A 35 -6.46 1.20 -10.58
C ASP A 35 -5.80 -0.01 -9.90
N GLU A 36 -4.87 -0.69 -10.58
CA GLU A 36 -4.03 -1.73 -9.99
C GLU A 36 -3.20 -1.20 -8.82
N PHE A 37 -2.54 -0.05 -8.98
CA PHE A 37 -1.74 0.54 -7.91
C PHE A 37 -2.59 0.97 -6.71
N SER A 38 -3.77 1.56 -6.96
CA SER A 38 -4.72 1.90 -5.91
C SER A 38 -5.14 0.66 -5.12
N ALA A 39 -5.44 -0.45 -5.81
CA ALA A 39 -5.80 -1.70 -5.17
C ALA A 39 -4.67 -2.25 -4.28
N ARG A 40 -3.40 -2.15 -4.72
CA ARG A 40 -2.24 -2.53 -3.89
C ARG A 40 -2.09 -1.66 -2.65
N CYS A 41 -2.32 -0.35 -2.78
CA CYS A 41 -2.31 0.56 -1.63
C CYS A 41 -3.41 0.19 -0.62
N ASP A 42 -4.62 -0.12 -1.10
CA ASP A 42 -5.74 -0.53 -0.26
C ASP A 42 -5.47 -1.87 0.45
N GLU A 43 -4.89 -2.83 -0.28
CA GLU A 43 -4.46 -4.13 0.26
C GLU A 43 -3.42 -3.95 1.38
N LEU A 44 -2.39 -3.12 1.16
CA LEU A 44 -1.39 -2.80 2.18
C LEU A 44 -2.03 -2.13 3.41
N CYS A 45 -2.90 -1.12 3.21
CA CYS A 45 -3.59 -0.46 4.32
C CYS A 45 -4.41 -1.44 5.16
N LYS A 46 -5.15 -2.35 4.51
CA LYS A 46 -5.93 -3.39 5.20
C LYS A 46 -5.04 -4.32 6.01
N THR A 47 -3.95 -4.80 5.42
CA THR A 47 -2.99 -5.68 6.09
C THR A 47 -2.33 -5.00 7.29
N LEU A 48 -1.98 -3.71 7.19
CA LEU A 48 -1.41 -2.96 8.31
C LEU A 48 -2.36 -2.85 9.50
N VAL A 49 -3.64 -2.55 9.25
CA VAL A 49 -4.66 -2.47 10.31
C VAL A 49 -4.88 -3.85 10.95
N GLU A 50 -4.96 -4.92 10.14
CA GLU A 50 -5.11 -6.27 10.67
C GLU A 50 -3.89 -6.68 11.51
N ALA A 51 -2.67 -6.40 11.04
CA ALA A 51 -1.44 -6.66 11.76
C ALA A 51 -1.36 -5.89 13.09
N GLY A 52 -1.82 -4.63 13.10
CA GLY A 52 -1.95 -3.85 14.34
C GLY A 52 -2.89 -4.52 15.35
N GLY A 53 -4.03 -5.05 14.91
CA GLY A 53 -4.97 -5.78 15.75
C GLY A 53 -4.40 -7.09 16.31
N VAL A 54 -3.75 -7.89 15.45
CA VAL A 54 -3.09 -9.14 15.88
C VAL A 54 -1.94 -8.86 16.84
N SER A 55 -1.19 -7.78 16.61
CA SER A 55 -0.09 -7.35 17.48
C SER A 55 -0.62 -6.96 18.86
N ALA A 56 -1.70 -6.18 18.92
CA ALA A 56 -2.37 -5.85 20.16
C ALA A 56 -2.86 -7.11 20.91
N GLU A 57 -3.41 -8.09 20.20
CA GLU A 57 -3.85 -9.36 20.79
C GLU A 57 -2.68 -10.18 21.35
N TYR A 58 -1.52 -10.20 20.67
CA TYR A 58 -0.33 -10.91 21.13
C TYR A 58 0.30 -10.25 22.36
N TRP A 59 0.56 -8.94 22.28
CA TRP A 59 1.29 -8.20 23.32
C TRP A 59 0.46 -7.98 24.59
N SER A 60 -0.86 -8.11 24.53
CA SER A 60 -1.75 -8.04 25.71
C SER A 60 -1.79 -9.33 26.54
N GLN A 61 -1.25 -10.43 26.03
CA GLN A 61 -1.21 -11.70 26.75
C GLN A 61 0.07 -11.83 27.55
N THR A 62 0.01 -12.48 28.72
CA THR A 62 1.20 -12.97 29.42
C THR A 62 1.62 -14.31 28.83
N PHE A 63 2.93 -14.57 28.77
CA PHE A 63 3.42 -15.84 28.23
C PHE A 63 3.60 -16.88 29.34
N GLU A 64 2.50 -17.54 29.70
CA GLU A 64 2.43 -18.63 30.69
C GLU A 64 2.13 -19.99 30.02
N ASP A 65 2.53 -21.10 30.65
CA ASP A 65 2.47 -22.48 30.10
C ASP A 65 1.12 -22.88 29.50
N ASN A 66 0.03 -22.44 30.12
CA ASN A 66 -1.35 -22.70 29.71
C ASN A 66 -1.84 -21.83 28.53
N GLN A 67 -1.15 -20.74 28.16
CA GLN A 67 -1.49 -19.87 27.02
C GLN A 67 -0.52 -19.97 25.84
N GLN A 68 0.57 -20.76 25.97
CA GLN A 68 1.62 -20.87 24.97
C GLN A 68 1.12 -21.23 23.57
N TYR A 69 0.12 -22.12 23.45
CA TYR A 69 -0.38 -22.53 22.13
C TYR A 69 -1.00 -21.36 21.36
N ARG A 70 -1.87 -20.57 22.01
CA ARG A 70 -2.50 -19.40 21.36
C ARG A 70 -1.47 -18.31 21.06
N ALA A 71 -0.59 -18.03 22.02
CA ALA A 71 0.48 -17.04 21.83
C ALA A 71 1.39 -17.41 20.64
N ARG A 72 1.78 -18.69 20.50
CA ARG A 72 2.57 -19.17 19.36
C ARG A 72 1.84 -19.06 18.01
N ILE A 73 0.53 -19.27 17.97
CA ILE A 73 -0.27 -19.06 16.75
C ILE A 73 -0.26 -17.58 16.36
N LEU A 74 -0.48 -16.68 17.32
CA LEU A 74 -0.46 -15.24 17.10
C LEU A 74 0.93 -14.77 16.65
N GLU A 75 1.99 -15.31 17.24
CA GLU A 75 3.37 -15.06 16.85
C GLU A 75 3.64 -15.46 15.39
N ALA A 76 3.26 -16.68 15.01
CA ALA A 76 3.39 -17.15 13.63
C ALA A 76 2.57 -16.28 12.66
N LYS A 77 1.37 -15.84 13.07
CA LYS A 77 0.54 -14.92 12.29
C LYS A 77 1.22 -13.56 12.11
N LEU A 78 1.85 -13.01 13.16
CA LEU A 78 2.61 -11.75 13.09
C LEU A 78 3.79 -11.83 12.14
N LEU A 79 4.58 -12.91 12.21
CA LEU A 79 5.72 -13.12 11.30
C LEU A 79 5.27 -13.24 9.83
N GLY A 80 4.17 -13.96 9.59
CA GLY A 80 3.55 -14.05 8.27
C GLY A 80 3.05 -12.70 7.77
N MET A 81 2.40 -11.92 8.63
CA MET A 81 1.92 -10.57 8.31
C MET A 81 3.06 -9.60 8.03
N GLN A 82 4.15 -9.65 8.78
CA GLN A 82 5.34 -8.85 8.51
C GLN A 82 5.91 -9.17 7.13
N SER A 83 6.06 -10.46 6.80
CA SER A 83 6.53 -10.89 5.48
C SER A 83 5.63 -10.38 4.34
N LEU A 84 4.31 -10.39 4.55
CA LEU A 84 3.33 -9.86 3.59
C LEU A 84 3.44 -8.32 3.46
N ILE A 85 3.59 -7.61 4.58
CA ILE A 85 3.80 -6.16 4.60
C ILE A 85 5.09 -5.79 3.86
N ASP A 86 6.17 -6.53 4.07
CA ASP A 86 7.46 -6.31 3.39
C ASP A 86 7.30 -6.48 1.87
N GLY A 87 6.60 -7.54 1.42
CA GLY A 87 6.34 -7.77 -0.01
C GLY A 87 5.42 -6.74 -0.67
N LEU A 88 4.36 -6.30 0.03
CA LEU A 88 3.44 -5.27 -0.47
C LEU A 88 4.09 -3.88 -0.46
N SER A 89 4.86 -3.57 0.59
CA SER A 89 5.53 -2.28 0.72
C SER A 89 6.64 -2.07 -0.29
N ALA A 90 7.38 -3.12 -0.67
CA ALA A 90 8.34 -3.06 -1.76
C ALA A 90 7.68 -2.54 -3.06
N GLN A 91 6.55 -3.13 -3.45
CA GLN A 91 5.79 -2.72 -4.65
C GLN A 91 5.25 -1.29 -4.57
N VAL A 92 4.86 -0.85 -3.36
CA VAL A 92 4.33 0.51 -3.16
C VAL A 92 5.43 1.57 -3.17
N SER A 93 6.56 1.27 -2.52
CA SER A 93 7.68 2.20 -2.35
C SER A 93 8.31 2.64 -3.68
N GLU A 94 8.35 1.77 -4.68
CA GLU A 94 8.92 2.04 -6.01
C GLU A 94 8.20 3.18 -6.74
N LYS A 95 6.93 3.44 -6.42
CA LYS A 95 6.11 4.46 -7.09
C LYS A 95 6.03 5.77 -6.31
N PHE A 96 6.49 5.79 -5.06
CA PHE A 96 6.46 6.99 -4.24
C PHE A 96 7.61 7.93 -4.60
N TRP A 97 7.35 9.23 -4.43
CA TRP A 97 8.42 10.22 -4.58
C TRP A 97 9.43 10.05 -3.44
N ALA A 98 10.70 10.40 -3.70
CA ALA A 98 11.77 10.23 -2.71
C ALA A 98 11.43 10.79 -1.32
N LYS A 99 10.82 11.98 -1.25
CA LYS A 99 10.40 12.59 0.02
C LYS A 99 9.35 11.76 0.78
N ASP A 100 8.38 11.20 0.07
CA ASP A 100 7.29 10.44 0.67
C ASP A 100 7.79 9.05 1.05
N ASN A 101 8.73 8.51 0.26
CA ASN A 101 9.35 7.22 0.51
C ASN A 101 10.19 7.22 1.80
N VAL A 102 10.88 8.32 2.14
CA VAL A 102 11.61 8.44 3.43
C VAL A 102 10.65 8.39 4.62
N ILE A 103 9.52 9.10 4.54
CA ILE A 103 8.51 9.06 5.61
C ILE A 103 7.92 7.66 5.71
N PHE A 104 7.56 7.06 4.57
CA PHE A 104 7.03 5.71 4.49
C PHE A 104 7.98 4.66 5.05
N SER A 105 9.28 4.71 4.70
CA SER A 105 10.29 3.76 5.19
C SER A 105 10.51 3.87 6.70
N ASN A 106 10.52 5.09 7.24
CA ASN A 106 10.66 5.31 8.68
C ASN A 106 9.46 4.70 9.43
N LEU A 107 8.25 4.98 8.96
CA LEU A 107 7.03 4.42 9.55
C LEU A 107 6.96 2.89 9.40
N LEU A 108 7.45 2.31 8.30
CA LEU A 108 7.56 0.85 8.16
C LEU A 108 8.54 0.25 9.17
N SER A 109 9.66 0.91 9.42
CA SER A 109 10.61 0.48 10.46
C SER A 109 9.97 0.53 11.84
N GLU A 110 9.20 1.57 12.15
CA GLU A 110 8.47 1.67 13.41
C GLU A 110 7.36 0.63 13.54
N MET A 111 6.68 0.30 12.43
CA MET A 111 5.67 -0.75 12.37
C MET A 111 6.32 -2.11 12.61
N SER A 112 7.43 -2.41 11.94
CA SER A 112 8.19 -3.65 12.13
C SER A 112 8.59 -3.84 13.60
N ASP A 113 9.14 -2.79 14.23
CA ASP A 113 9.41 -2.83 15.66
C ASP A 113 8.13 -3.05 16.48
N GLY A 114 7.04 -2.34 16.20
CA GLY A 114 5.76 -2.53 16.88
C GLY A 114 5.16 -3.94 16.73
N LEU A 115 5.43 -4.63 15.62
CA LEU A 115 4.96 -6.00 15.37
C LEU A 115 5.85 -7.05 16.02
N THR A 116 7.17 -6.98 15.83
CA THR A 116 8.09 -8.10 16.11
C THR A 116 9.40 -7.72 16.80
N GLY A 117 9.63 -6.45 17.14
CA GLY A 117 10.89 -5.99 17.74
C GLY A 117 11.10 -6.35 19.22
N GLY A 118 10.23 -7.19 19.81
CA GLY A 118 10.27 -7.55 21.24
C GLY A 118 10.68 -9.00 21.48
N GLN A 119 10.62 -9.42 22.74
CA GLN A 119 10.92 -10.79 23.13
C GLN A 119 9.73 -11.70 22.82
N PHE A 120 9.90 -12.58 21.84
CA PHE A 120 8.91 -13.59 21.47
C PHE A 120 9.09 -14.86 22.29
N SER A 121 7.95 -15.44 22.70
CA SER A 121 7.91 -16.72 23.41
C SER A 121 8.79 -16.81 24.67
N GLU A 122 9.10 -15.68 25.33
CA GLU A 122 9.88 -15.67 26.56
C GLU A 122 9.01 -16.02 27.77
N ALA A 123 9.46 -17.01 28.56
CA ALA A 123 8.72 -17.47 29.74
C ALA A 123 8.56 -16.33 30.76
N GLY A 124 7.32 -16.07 31.19
CA GLY A 124 7.02 -15.01 32.15
C GLY A 124 6.99 -13.60 31.54
N ARG A 125 7.04 -13.47 30.19
CA ARG A 125 6.84 -12.20 29.49
C ARG A 125 5.52 -11.57 29.96
N GLN A 126 5.64 -10.35 30.49
CA GLN A 126 4.49 -9.53 30.84
C GLN A 126 3.88 -8.86 29.60
N GLU A 127 2.69 -8.30 29.76
CA GLU A 127 2.08 -7.48 28.72
C GLU A 127 2.98 -6.30 28.30
N ASP A 128 3.04 -6.01 27.00
CA ASP A 128 3.80 -4.89 26.45
C ASP A 128 2.83 -3.81 25.95
N LEU A 129 2.36 -2.97 26.88
CA LEU A 129 1.42 -1.88 26.59
C LEU A 129 1.97 -0.86 25.56
N VAL A 130 3.30 -0.73 25.49
CA VAL A 130 3.94 0.19 24.54
C VAL A 130 3.74 -0.34 23.13
N ARG A 131 3.98 -1.62 22.88
CA ARG A 131 3.81 -2.24 21.56
C ARG A 131 2.34 -2.36 21.14
N ILE A 132 1.44 -2.67 22.07
CA ILE A 132 -0.01 -2.69 21.82
C ILE A 132 -0.46 -1.36 21.18
N ARG A 133 -0.06 -0.24 21.77
CA ARG A 133 -0.40 1.09 21.25
C ARG A 133 0.38 1.42 19.97
N LYS A 134 1.69 1.13 19.96
CA LYS A 134 2.59 1.53 18.87
C LYS A 134 2.16 0.95 17.53
N ALA A 135 1.90 -0.36 17.45
CA ALA A 135 1.51 -0.99 16.17
C ALA A 135 0.22 -0.39 15.59
N SER A 136 -0.80 -0.18 16.43
CA SER A 136 -2.07 0.39 15.99
C SER A 136 -1.94 1.85 15.56
N GLN A 137 -1.17 2.65 16.31
CA GLN A 137 -0.92 4.05 15.98
C GLN A 137 -0.16 4.17 14.66
N VAL A 138 0.96 3.45 14.52
CA VAL A 138 1.81 3.50 13.32
C VAL A 138 1.07 2.96 12.10
N ALA A 139 0.20 1.95 12.25
CA ALA A 139 -0.67 1.50 11.14
C ALA A 139 -1.58 2.61 10.61
N GLY A 140 -2.14 3.44 11.51
CA GLY A 140 -2.93 4.62 11.13
C GLY A 140 -2.10 5.68 10.41
N GLU A 141 -0.90 5.96 10.90
CA GLU A 141 0.05 6.91 10.30
C GLU A 141 0.53 6.43 8.92
N LEU A 142 0.87 5.14 8.78
CA LEU A 142 1.20 4.51 7.50
C LEU A 142 0.04 4.60 6.51
N THR A 143 -1.18 4.33 6.97
CA THR A 143 -2.37 4.46 6.11
C THR A 143 -2.51 5.89 5.58
N ALA A 144 -2.33 6.89 6.43
CA ALA A 144 -2.36 8.29 6.01
C ALA A 144 -1.21 8.62 5.03
N ALA A 145 0.01 8.15 5.32
CA ALA A 145 1.19 8.34 4.47
C ALA A 145 1.01 7.69 3.09
N ILE A 146 0.48 6.47 3.02
CA ILE A 146 0.18 5.76 1.76
C ILE A 146 -0.83 6.57 0.93
N ARG A 147 -1.88 7.12 1.57
CA ARG A 147 -2.88 7.95 0.87
C ARG A 147 -2.29 9.26 0.36
N VAL A 148 -1.37 9.88 1.09
CA VAL A 148 -0.64 11.07 0.65
C VAL A 148 0.28 10.72 -0.53
N GLY A 149 1.11 9.70 -0.39
CA GLY A 149 2.02 9.22 -1.44
C GLY A 149 1.27 8.84 -2.72
N HIS A 150 0.20 8.06 -2.61
CA HIS A 150 -0.66 7.70 -3.74
C HIS A 150 -1.24 8.94 -4.44
N ARG A 151 -1.68 9.97 -3.69
CA ARG A 151 -2.16 11.22 -4.31
C ARG A 151 -1.08 11.90 -5.15
N HIS A 152 0.16 11.93 -4.68
CA HIS A 152 1.28 12.51 -5.44
C HIS A 152 1.65 11.70 -6.70
N THR A 153 1.20 10.44 -6.81
CA THR A 153 1.36 9.65 -8.04
C THR A 153 0.34 9.99 -9.12
N MET A 154 -0.75 10.71 -8.79
CA MET A 154 -1.77 11.07 -9.75
C MET A 154 -1.35 12.31 -10.57
N PRO A 155 -1.43 12.26 -11.91
CA PRO A 155 -1.27 13.44 -12.74
C PRO A 155 -2.39 14.43 -12.39
N PHE A 156 -2.08 15.73 -12.47
CA PHE A 156 -3.00 16.86 -12.25
C PHE A 156 -3.35 17.23 -10.80
N GLN A 157 -2.73 16.63 -9.78
CA GLN A 157 -2.96 17.07 -8.39
C GLN A 157 -2.56 18.56 -8.16
N GLY A 158 -1.61 19.07 -8.94
CA GLY A 158 -1.22 20.49 -8.93
C GLY A 158 -2.19 21.43 -9.65
N PHE A 159 -3.03 20.93 -10.55
CA PHE A 159 -3.94 21.76 -11.36
C PHE A 159 -5.25 22.10 -10.65
N MET A 160 -5.64 21.36 -9.60
CA MET A 160 -6.87 21.61 -8.83
C MET A 160 -6.67 22.47 -7.57
N LYS A 161 -5.49 23.06 -7.36
CA LYS A 161 -5.24 24.03 -6.27
C LYS A 161 -5.35 25.49 -6.76
N VAL A 162 -6.41 25.78 -7.52
CA VAL A 162 -6.78 27.16 -7.91
C VAL A 162 -8.04 27.56 -7.15
#